data_AF-A0A1Q7Q7P4-F1
#
_entry.id   AF-A0A1Q7Q7P4-F1
#
_cell.length_a   1.000
_cell.length_b   1.000
_cell.length_c   1.000
_cell.angle_alpha   90.00
_cell.angle_beta   90.00
_cell.angle_gamma   90.00
#
_symmetry.space_group_name_H-M   'P 1'
#
loop_
_entity.id
_entity.type
_entity.pdbx_description
1 polymer ?
#
loop_
_entity_poly.entity_id
_entity_poly.type
_entity_poly.pdbx_seq_one_letter_code
_entity_poly.pdbx_strand_id
1 'polypeptide(L)'
;MNNITDPRDEAMYPPGTALSYPSSGSRGPGGPVSILYQFVMRGDRRFTFLWHNTSGALQEGCAIDQCWGPAVGQQVVDRLKSLPPTDIEFGSLVSLGFAVTGMRDPIAYQQALHPKVYIPVHQGVASQPASSLEFKVAYLKQLEVMGPARFPPDQRPEPRWMVDPDDYVRPMVYDPKDERWRKPSGILGSSPCSSSHDDD
;
A
#
# COMPACT_ATOMS: atom_id res chain seq x y z
N MET A 1 10.92 -7.20 20.37
CA MET A 1 11.73 -5.98 20.17
C MET A 1 10.87 -4.85 20.66
N ASN A 2 11.34 -4.08 21.63
CA ASN A 2 10.63 -2.90 22.12
C ASN A 2 10.97 -1.76 21.16
N ASN A 3 9.95 -1.01 20.72
CA ASN A 3 10.15 0.23 20.00
C ASN A 3 10.93 1.19 20.91
N ILE A 4 12.04 1.72 20.40
CA ILE A 4 12.86 2.67 21.14
C ILE A 4 12.34 4.05 20.77
N THR A 5 11.46 4.60 21.62
CA THR A 5 10.95 5.96 21.49
C THR A 5 12.11 6.95 21.37
N ASP A 6 12.03 7.87 20.40
CA ASP A 6 13.04 8.92 20.29
C ASP A 6 12.91 9.82 21.53
N PRO A 7 13.98 10.04 22.31
CA PRO A 7 13.90 10.89 23.51
C PRO A 7 13.49 12.35 23.20
N ARG A 8 13.46 12.75 21.92
CA ARG A 8 13.01 14.07 21.45
C ARG A 8 11.51 14.11 21.11
N ASP A 9 10.81 12.98 21.05
CA ASP A 9 9.41 12.91 20.60
C ASP A 9 8.49 13.85 21.40
N GLU A 10 8.66 13.93 22.73
CA GLU A 10 7.86 14.85 23.58
C GLU A 10 8.07 16.33 23.22
N ALA A 11 9.27 16.69 22.76
CA ALA A 11 9.61 18.06 22.36
C ALA A 11 9.19 18.37 20.91
N MET A 12 9.23 17.38 20.01
CA MET A 12 8.80 17.53 18.61
C MET A 12 7.27 17.53 18.48
N TYR A 13 6.59 16.73 19.31
CA TYR A 13 5.15 16.53 19.31
C TYR A 13 4.54 16.81 20.68
N PRO A 14 4.62 18.06 21.20
CA PRO A 14 4.03 18.39 22.48
C PRO A 14 2.52 18.11 22.45
N PRO A 15 1.89 17.75 23.60
CA PRO A 15 0.45 17.53 23.67
C PRO A 15 -0.32 18.71 23.04
N GLY A 16 -0.91 18.48 21.88
CA GLY A 16 -1.68 19.49 21.17
C GLY A 16 -2.98 19.80 21.91
N THR A 17 -3.52 21.00 21.69
CA THR A 17 -4.90 21.29 22.08
C THR A 17 -5.83 20.50 21.16
N ALA A 18 -6.61 19.56 21.71
CA ALA A 18 -7.55 18.77 20.91
C ALA A 18 -8.51 19.70 20.15
N LEU A 19 -8.52 19.59 18.83
CA LEU A 19 -9.48 20.34 18.01
C LEU A 19 -10.88 19.79 18.28
N SER A 20 -11.76 20.62 18.84
CA SER A 20 -13.16 20.27 19.11
C SER A 20 -13.99 20.34 17.82
N TYR A 21 -13.76 19.42 16.89
CA TYR A 21 -14.68 19.19 15.78
C TYR A 21 -15.55 17.98 16.11
N PRO A 22 -16.89 18.12 16.17
CA PRO A 22 -17.76 16.96 16.25
C PRO A 22 -17.66 16.19 14.92
N SER A 23 -16.83 15.16 14.88
CA SER A 23 -16.85 14.17 13.80
C SER A 23 -17.87 13.08 14.17
N SER A 24 -18.82 12.82 13.28
CA SER A 24 -19.73 11.68 13.36
C SER A 24 -19.10 10.39 12.79
N GLY A 25 -17.78 10.38 12.58
CA GLY A 25 -17.02 9.25 12.08
C GLY A 25 -16.47 8.40 13.21
N SER A 26 -16.84 7.12 13.21
CA SER A 26 -16.30 5.97 13.96
C SER A 26 -15.23 6.27 15.01
N ARG A 27 -15.61 6.15 16.30
CA ARG A 27 -14.70 6.27 17.45
C ARG A 27 -13.64 5.14 17.45
N GLY A 28 -12.42 5.45 16.99
CA GLY A 28 -11.21 4.64 17.16
C GLY A 28 -9.98 5.33 16.52
N PRO A 29 -8.75 5.24 17.09
CA PRO A 29 -7.57 5.99 16.63
C PRO A 29 -6.89 5.42 15.36
N GLY A 30 -7.61 4.67 14.54
CA GLY A 30 -7.14 4.07 13.30
C GLY A 30 -8.31 3.46 12.55
N GLY A 31 -8.63 3.97 11.37
CA GLY A 31 -9.96 3.83 10.76
C GLY A 31 -10.38 2.40 10.35
N PRO A 32 -11.68 2.06 10.43
CA PRO A 32 -12.27 0.76 10.03
C PRO A 32 -12.41 0.55 8.52
N VAL A 33 -11.67 1.31 7.71
CA VAL A 33 -12.03 1.60 6.32
C VAL A 33 -11.07 0.89 5.35
N SER A 34 -11.62 -0.06 4.59
CA SER A 34 -10.92 -0.70 3.47
C SER A 34 -11.33 0.00 2.17
N ILE A 35 -10.47 0.89 1.69
CA ILE A 35 -10.64 1.62 0.43
C ILE A 35 -9.38 1.45 -0.40
N LEU A 36 -9.58 1.31 -1.71
CA LEU A 36 -8.55 1.23 -2.73
C LEU A 36 -8.92 2.14 -3.90
N TYR A 37 -7.96 2.92 -4.37
CA TYR A 37 -8.06 3.72 -5.59
C TYR A 37 -6.91 3.36 -6.52
N GLN A 38 -7.21 3.19 -7.81
CA GLN A 38 -6.20 3.07 -8.85
C GLN A 38 -6.38 4.19 -9.86
N PHE A 39 -5.30 4.90 -10.15
CA PHE A 39 -5.25 5.97 -11.12
C PHE A 39 -4.42 5.51 -12.31
N VAL A 40 -4.97 5.64 -13.51
CA VAL A 40 -4.30 5.31 -14.76
C VAL A 40 -4.20 6.58 -15.59
N MET A 41 -2.97 7.04 -15.83
CA MET A 41 -2.75 8.20 -16.68
C MET A 41 -2.96 7.86 -18.15
N ARG A 42 -3.44 8.84 -18.93
CA ARG A 42 -3.45 8.74 -20.39
C ARG A 42 -2.02 8.81 -20.93
N GLY A 43 -1.83 8.29 -22.15
CA GLY A 43 -0.54 8.24 -22.85
C GLY A 43 -0.01 6.82 -23.02
N ASP A 44 1.04 6.68 -23.83
CA ASP A 44 1.53 5.38 -24.33
C ASP A 44 1.95 4.42 -23.22
N ARG A 45 2.55 4.95 -22.14
CA ARG A 45 3.04 4.15 -21.02
C ARG A 45 1.95 3.78 -20.03
N ARG A 46 0.81 4.49 -20.07
CA ARG A 46 -0.31 4.35 -19.11
C ARG A 46 0.21 4.21 -17.68
N PHE A 47 0.95 5.21 -17.23
CA PHE A 47 1.52 5.22 -15.89
C PHE A 47 0.41 5.05 -14.86
N THR A 48 0.56 4.06 -14.00
CA THR A 48 -0.47 3.65 -13.04
C THR A 48 0.07 3.71 -11.62
N PHE A 49 -0.66 4.38 -10.74
CA PHE A 49 -0.41 4.26 -9.31
C PHE A 49 -1.67 3.87 -8.56
N LEU A 50 -1.49 3.12 -7.49
CA LEU A 50 -2.55 2.59 -6.65
C LEU A 50 -2.31 3.01 -5.21
N TRP A 51 -3.38 3.38 -4.50
CA TRP A 51 -3.34 3.62 -3.08
C TRP A 51 -4.37 2.75 -2.36
N HIS A 52 -4.00 2.18 -1.22
CA HIS A 52 -4.95 1.51 -0.33
C HIS A 52 -4.66 1.76 1.15
N ASN A 53 -5.72 1.87 1.93
CA ASN A 53 -5.66 2.27 3.34
C ASN A 53 -5.33 1.12 4.31
N THR A 54 -5.58 -0.12 3.89
CA THR A 54 -5.52 -1.31 4.77
C THR A 54 -5.10 -2.53 3.96
N SER A 55 -4.20 -3.36 4.51
CA SER A 55 -3.70 -4.57 3.82
C SER A 55 -4.43 -5.88 4.15
N GLY A 56 -5.30 -5.98 5.15
CA GLY A 56 -5.86 -7.30 5.48
C GLY A 56 -6.81 -7.40 6.68
N ALA A 57 -7.33 -8.61 6.96
CA ALA A 57 -6.84 -9.92 6.48
C ALA A 57 -7.40 -10.36 5.10
N LEU A 58 -6.61 -10.17 4.03
CA LEU A 58 -7.07 -10.31 2.64
C LEU A 58 -7.38 -11.77 2.26
N GLN A 59 -6.46 -12.69 2.55
CA GLN A 59 -6.59 -14.09 2.13
C GLN A 59 -7.73 -14.81 2.88
N GLU A 60 -7.96 -14.41 4.13
CA GLU A 60 -9.01 -14.92 5.00
C GLU A 60 -10.39 -14.35 4.65
N GLY A 61 -10.45 -13.27 3.86
CA GLY A 61 -11.71 -12.59 3.52
C GLY A 61 -12.36 -11.93 4.73
N CYS A 62 -11.55 -11.36 5.63
CA CYS A 62 -12.05 -10.69 6.84
C CYS A 62 -12.06 -9.17 6.70
N ALA A 63 -13.14 -8.57 7.20
CA ALA A 63 -13.28 -7.15 7.43
C ALA A 63 -13.40 -6.88 8.95
N ILE A 64 -13.58 -5.63 9.34
CA ILE A 64 -13.66 -5.26 10.76
C ILE A 64 -14.88 -5.83 11.48
N ASP A 65 -15.97 -6.05 10.74
CA ASP A 65 -17.25 -6.52 11.26
C ASP A 65 -17.31 -8.05 11.31
N GLN A 66 -16.81 -8.73 10.28
CA GLN A 66 -16.83 -10.19 10.21
C GLN A 66 -15.84 -10.79 9.19
N CYS A 67 -15.63 -12.10 9.32
CA CYS A 67 -14.95 -12.91 8.31
C CYS A 67 -15.96 -13.59 7.38
N TRP A 68 -15.86 -13.29 6.09
CA TRP A 68 -16.69 -13.89 5.04
C TRP A 68 -16.08 -15.16 4.46
N GLY A 69 -14.83 -15.45 4.82
CA GLY A 69 -14.11 -16.68 4.51
C GLY A 69 -13.23 -16.61 3.25
N PRO A 70 -12.38 -17.62 3.03
CA PRO A 70 -11.34 -17.58 2.00
C PRO A 70 -11.86 -17.42 0.56
N ALA A 71 -13.08 -17.89 0.28
CA ALA A 71 -13.70 -17.71 -1.03
C ALA A 71 -13.92 -16.24 -1.38
N VAL A 72 -14.30 -15.41 -0.40
CA VAL A 72 -14.44 -13.96 -0.59
C VAL A 72 -13.07 -13.31 -0.72
N GLY A 73 -12.09 -13.72 0.09
CA GLY A 73 -10.70 -13.26 -0.06
C GLY A 73 -10.14 -13.52 -1.47
N GLN A 74 -10.38 -14.71 -2.01
CA GLN A 74 -9.99 -15.06 -3.38
C GLN A 74 -10.67 -14.19 -4.43
N GLN A 75 -11.98 -13.90 -4.27
CA GLN A 75 -12.67 -12.99 -5.19
C GLN A 75 -12.05 -11.59 -5.18
N VAL A 76 -11.66 -11.05 -4.02
CA VAL A 76 -10.97 -9.76 -3.94
C VAL A 76 -9.62 -9.83 -4.66
N VAL A 77 -8.83 -10.89 -4.42
CA VAL A 77 -7.54 -11.11 -5.11
C VAL A 77 -7.73 -11.17 -6.63
N ASP A 78 -8.75 -11.87 -7.12
CA ASP A 78 -9.02 -11.97 -8.55
C ASP A 78 -9.43 -10.62 -9.16
N ARG A 79 -10.15 -9.78 -8.40
CA ARG A 79 -10.42 -8.39 -8.81
C ARG A 79 -9.14 -7.56 -8.87
N LEU A 80 -8.26 -7.66 -7.88
CA LEU A 80 -6.97 -6.97 -7.89
C LEU A 80 -6.13 -7.37 -9.11
N LYS A 81 -6.08 -8.66 -9.44
CA LYS A 81 -5.38 -9.18 -10.63
C LYS A 81 -5.99 -8.71 -11.95
N SER A 82 -7.28 -8.37 -11.95
CA SER A 82 -7.98 -7.86 -13.14
C SER A 82 -7.75 -6.37 -13.41
N LEU A 83 -7.16 -5.65 -12.44
CA LEU A 83 -6.81 -4.24 -12.61
C LEU A 83 -5.69 -4.07 -13.64
N PRO A 84 -5.63 -2.90 -14.32
CA PRO A 84 -4.44 -2.48 -15.05
C PRO A 84 -3.15 -2.69 -14.25
N PRO A 85 -2.01 -3.06 -14.89
CA PRO A 85 -0.74 -3.24 -14.19
C PRO A 85 -0.34 -1.98 -13.44
N THR A 86 -0.06 -2.14 -12.15
CA THR A 86 0.34 -1.03 -11.27
C THR A 86 1.83 -0.76 -11.42
N ASP A 87 2.25 0.50 -11.60
CA ASP A 87 3.67 0.85 -11.56
C ASP A 87 4.11 1.13 -10.13
N ILE A 88 3.28 1.88 -9.39
CA ILE A 88 3.56 2.30 -8.02
C ILE A 88 2.39 1.93 -7.11
N GLU A 89 2.69 1.19 -6.05
CA GLU A 89 1.73 0.91 -4.98
C GLU A 89 2.08 1.73 -3.74
N PHE A 90 1.16 2.60 -3.32
CA PHE A 90 1.13 3.22 -2.00
C PHE A 90 0.24 2.36 -1.09
N GLY A 91 0.83 1.34 -0.49
CA GLY A 91 0.06 0.33 0.24
C GLY A 91 0.28 0.38 1.74
N SER A 92 -0.79 0.30 2.50
CA SER A 92 -0.75 0.30 3.97
C SER A 92 0.01 -0.91 4.53
N LEU A 93 0.82 -0.72 5.57
CA LEU A 93 1.39 -1.84 6.34
C LEU A 93 0.49 -2.30 7.48
N VAL A 94 -0.43 -1.45 7.92
CA VAL A 94 -1.32 -1.78 9.04
C VAL A 94 -2.53 -2.55 8.51
N SER A 95 -2.87 -3.61 9.23
CA SER A 95 -4.08 -4.39 9.03
C SER A 95 -4.63 -4.85 10.38
N LEU A 96 -5.90 -5.26 10.41
CA LEU A 96 -6.49 -5.93 11.58
C LEU A 96 -5.71 -7.20 11.96
N GLY A 97 -5.06 -7.82 10.97
CA GLY A 97 -4.20 -8.98 11.14
C GLY A 97 -2.75 -8.65 11.47
N PHE A 98 -2.36 -7.41 11.82
CA PHE A 98 -0.95 -7.06 12.03
C PHE A 98 -0.16 -8.07 12.90
N ALA A 99 -0.75 -8.50 14.03
CA ALA A 99 -0.12 -9.45 14.95
C ALA A 99 0.01 -10.90 14.41
N VAL A 100 -0.76 -11.26 13.39
CA VAL A 100 -0.91 -12.66 12.92
C VAL A 100 -0.54 -12.87 11.45
N THR A 101 -0.83 -11.90 10.59
CA THR A 101 -0.63 -11.93 9.13
C THR A 101 0.07 -10.67 8.61
N GLY A 102 0.50 -9.78 9.51
CA GLY A 102 0.80 -8.38 9.21
C GLY A 102 1.68 -8.13 7.99
N MET A 103 2.86 -8.74 7.91
CA MET A 103 3.77 -8.52 6.76
C MET A 103 3.48 -9.44 5.57
N ARG A 104 2.70 -10.50 5.76
CA ARG A 104 2.29 -11.42 4.68
C ARG A 104 1.31 -10.72 3.75
N ASP A 105 0.37 -9.95 4.29
CA ASP A 105 -0.73 -9.39 3.51
C ASP A 105 -0.30 -8.28 2.53
N PRO A 106 0.58 -7.32 2.90
CA PRO A 106 1.17 -6.39 1.94
C PRO A 106 1.87 -7.11 0.78
N ILE A 107 2.57 -8.21 1.06
CA ILE A 107 3.23 -9.02 0.02
C ILE A 107 2.18 -9.73 -0.87
N ALA A 108 1.04 -10.14 -0.31
CA ALA A 108 -0.05 -10.71 -1.09
C ALA A 108 -0.70 -9.69 -2.04
N TYR A 109 -0.86 -8.43 -1.61
CA TYR A 109 -1.26 -7.33 -2.50
C TYR A 109 -0.26 -7.15 -3.64
N GLN A 110 1.02 -7.09 -3.33
CA GLN A 110 2.09 -6.95 -4.32
C GLN A 110 2.10 -8.12 -5.32
N GLN A 111 1.82 -9.35 -4.86
CA GLN A 111 1.70 -10.51 -5.74
C GLN A 111 0.48 -10.41 -6.66
N ALA A 112 -0.62 -9.78 -6.24
CA ALA A 112 -1.78 -9.58 -7.10
C ALA A 112 -1.57 -8.43 -8.09
N LEU A 113 -0.99 -7.32 -7.63
CA LEU A 113 -0.89 -6.06 -8.35
C LEU A 113 0.37 -5.92 -9.23
N HIS A 114 1.41 -6.69 -8.93
CA HIS A 114 2.73 -6.67 -9.58
C HIS A 114 3.33 -5.25 -9.73
N PRO A 115 3.40 -4.45 -8.64
CA PRO A 115 3.97 -3.11 -8.72
C PRO A 115 5.48 -3.16 -8.98
N LYS A 116 6.00 -2.17 -9.71
CA LYS A 116 7.46 -2.01 -9.89
C LYS A 116 8.10 -1.34 -8.68
N VAL A 117 7.33 -0.51 -7.97
CA VAL A 117 7.74 0.20 -6.75
C VAL A 117 6.65 0.05 -5.70
N TYR A 118 7.04 -0.32 -4.48
CA TYR A 118 6.17 -0.33 -3.32
C TYR A 118 6.59 0.75 -2.33
N ILE A 119 5.69 1.67 -2.02
CA ILE A 119 5.86 2.71 -1.00
C ILE A 119 4.92 2.36 0.16
N PRO A 120 5.44 1.90 1.30
CA PRO A 120 4.61 1.59 2.46
C PRO A 120 4.06 2.88 3.05
N VAL A 121 2.75 2.94 3.23
CA VAL A 121 2.06 4.03 3.93
C VAL A 121 1.45 3.53 5.24
N HIS A 122 0.86 4.45 6.01
CA HIS A 122 0.10 4.12 7.21
C HIS A 122 0.93 3.28 8.22
N GLN A 123 2.19 3.70 8.40
CA GLN A 123 3.21 3.01 9.20
C GLN A 123 3.11 3.32 10.71
N GLY A 124 2.12 4.13 11.13
CA GLY A 124 2.05 4.74 12.45
C GLY A 124 0.69 4.62 13.15
N VAL A 125 -0.10 3.59 12.87
CA VAL A 125 -1.42 3.42 13.52
C VAL A 125 -1.47 2.15 14.36
N ALA A 126 -2.05 2.30 15.56
CA ALA A 126 -2.28 1.28 16.60
C ALA A 126 -1.05 0.60 17.23
N SER A 127 0.15 0.71 16.66
CA SER A 127 1.31 -0.14 17.02
C SER A 127 2.49 0.57 17.68
N GLN A 128 2.40 1.89 17.93
CA GLN A 128 3.32 2.80 18.64
C GLN A 128 3.88 3.91 17.72
N PRO A 129 3.98 5.18 18.18
CA PRO A 129 4.69 6.24 17.45
C PRO A 129 6.11 5.80 17.06
N ALA A 130 6.65 6.35 15.98
CA ALA A 130 7.98 6.04 15.45
C ALA A 130 8.23 4.58 14.96
N SER A 131 7.20 3.73 14.81
CA SER A 131 7.34 2.31 14.40
C SER A 131 7.81 2.03 12.97
N SER A 132 8.08 3.07 12.17
CA SER A 132 8.36 2.93 10.73
C SER A 132 9.56 2.01 10.46
N LEU A 133 10.63 2.12 11.24
CA LEU A 133 11.86 1.34 11.03
C LEU A 133 11.69 -0.12 11.45
N GLU A 134 10.91 -0.40 12.49
CA GLU A 134 10.56 -1.76 12.91
C GLU A 134 9.75 -2.45 11.82
N PHE A 135 8.77 -1.74 11.26
CA PHE A 135 8.01 -2.20 10.10
C PHE A 135 8.90 -2.47 8.89
N LYS A 136 9.94 -1.64 8.67
CA LYS A 136 10.93 -1.86 7.60
C LYS A 136 11.63 -3.20 7.77
N VAL A 137 12.17 -3.44 8.97
CA VAL A 137 12.88 -4.68 9.28
C VAL A 137 11.95 -5.89 9.14
N ALA A 138 10.72 -5.80 9.65
CA ALA A 138 9.74 -6.88 9.57
C ALA A 138 9.35 -7.19 8.12
N TYR A 139 9.05 -6.17 7.32
CA TYR A 139 8.68 -6.32 5.92
C TYR A 139 9.82 -6.93 5.10
N LEU A 140 11.05 -6.41 5.23
CA LEU A 140 12.19 -6.91 4.45
C LEU A 140 12.49 -8.38 4.77
N LYS A 141 12.45 -8.76 6.06
CA LYS A 141 12.58 -10.17 6.47
C LYS A 141 11.48 -11.05 5.88
N GLN A 142 10.23 -10.59 5.93
CA GLN A 142 9.12 -11.34 5.35
C GLN A 142 9.27 -11.48 3.83
N LEU A 143 9.75 -10.43 3.16
CA LEU A 143 9.98 -10.42 1.71
C LEU A 143 11.17 -11.30 1.31
N GLU A 144 12.19 -11.45 2.16
CA GLU A 144 13.26 -12.44 1.97
C GLU A 144 12.73 -13.87 2.03
N VAL A 145 11.81 -14.17 2.97
CA VAL A 145 11.22 -15.50 3.13
C VAL A 145 10.22 -15.81 2.02
N MET A 146 9.32 -14.88 1.71
CA MET A 146 8.22 -15.11 0.75
C MET A 146 8.62 -14.80 -0.68
N GLY A 147 9.49 -13.81 -0.89
CA GLY A 147 9.80 -13.26 -2.19
C GLY A 147 10.21 -14.30 -3.24
N PRO A 148 11.15 -15.23 -2.95
CA PRO A 148 11.57 -16.25 -3.92
C PRO A 148 10.44 -17.13 -4.44
N ALA A 149 9.39 -17.36 -3.66
CA ALA A 149 8.23 -18.16 -4.04
C ALA A 149 7.10 -17.34 -4.68
N ARG A 150 7.14 -16.00 -4.57
CA ARG A 150 6.03 -15.10 -4.90
C ARG A 150 6.33 -14.19 -6.08
N PHE A 151 7.59 -13.87 -6.31
CA PHE A 151 8.03 -13.00 -7.38
C PHE A 151 9.19 -13.64 -8.14
N PRO A 152 9.15 -13.64 -9.49
CA PRO A 152 10.35 -13.74 -10.29
C PRO A 152 11.39 -12.68 -9.86
N PRO A 153 12.71 -12.96 -9.94
CA PRO A 153 13.75 -12.04 -9.47
C PRO A 153 13.65 -10.63 -10.07
N ASP A 154 13.19 -10.50 -11.31
CA ASP A 154 13.03 -9.26 -12.06
C ASP A 154 11.67 -8.56 -11.84
N GLN A 155 10.76 -9.19 -11.11
CA GLN A 155 9.40 -8.69 -10.84
C GLN A 155 9.16 -8.35 -9.37
N ARG A 156 10.19 -8.52 -8.52
CA ARG A 156 10.11 -8.11 -7.12
C ARG A 156 10.00 -6.58 -7.05
N PRO A 157 8.98 -6.02 -6.37
CA PRO A 157 8.85 -4.57 -6.24
C PRO A 157 10.05 -3.97 -5.51
N GLU A 158 10.49 -2.80 -5.94
CA GLU A 158 11.47 -1.98 -5.21
C GLU A 158 10.79 -1.32 -3.99
N PRO A 159 11.14 -1.69 -2.74
CA PRO A 159 10.58 -1.02 -1.58
C PRO A 159 11.23 0.35 -1.38
N ARG A 160 10.42 1.42 -1.40
CA ARG A 160 10.84 2.79 -1.12
C ARG A 160 10.29 3.24 0.22
N TRP A 161 11.10 3.07 1.26
CA TRP A 161 10.69 3.36 2.62
C TRP A 161 10.69 4.86 2.90
N MET A 162 9.69 5.31 3.67
CA MET A 162 9.61 6.66 4.20
C MET A 162 9.76 6.61 5.71
N VAL A 163 10.54 7.53 6.29
CA VAL A 163 10.71 7.68 7.73
C VAL A 163 10.30 9.11 8.13
N ASP A 164 9.50 9.21 9.19
CA ASP A 164 9.12 10.48 9.79
C ASP A 164 10.28 11.02 10.66
N PRO A 165 10.56 12.34 10.67
CA PRO A 165 9.95 13.40 9.84
C PRO A 165 10.65 13.61 8.49
N ASP A 166 11.78 12.94 8.26
CA ASP A 166 12.73 13.28 7.19
C ASP A 166 12.15 13.15 5.77
N ASP A 167 11.29 12.17 5.55
CA ASP A 167 10.84 11.81 4.20
C ASP A 167 9.40 12.23 3.89
N TYR A 168 8.56 12.44 4.90
CA TYR A 168 7.12 12.68 4.70
C TYR A 168 6.84 14.00 3.96
N VAL A 169 7.73 14.98 4.08
CA VAL A 169 7.63 16.28 3.39
C VAL A 169 8.44 16.36 2.10
N ARG A 170 9.19 15.30 1.76
CA ARG A 170 9.98 15.26 0.53
C ARG A 170 9.12 14.82 -0.65
N PRO A 171 9.01 15.62 -1.72
CA PRO A 171 8.27 15.21 -2.91
C PRO A 171 8.87 13.95 -3.53
N MET A 172 8.01 12.97 -3.83
CA MET A 172 8.37 11.84 -4.69
C MET A 172 7.95 12.15 -6.12
N VAL A 173 8.93 12.38 -7.00
CA VAL A 173 8.68 12.78 -8.38
C VAL A 173 8.88 11.59 -9.31
N TYR A 174 7.92 11.38 -10.20
CA TYR A 174 7.93 10.35 -11.22
C TYR A 174 7.59 10.96 -12.56
N ASP A 175 8.41 10.73 -13.59
CA ASP A 175 8.07 11.06 -14.97
C ASP A 175 7.16 9.96 -15.55
N PRO A 176 5.89 10.23 -15.89
CA PRO A 176 4.99 9.24 -16.47
C PRO A 176 5.46 8.68 -17.82
N LYS A 177 6.41 9.34 -18.50
CA LYS A 177 6.94 8.94 -19.81
C LYS A 177 8.19 8.05 -19.71
N ASP A 178 8.73 7.84 -18.51
CA ASP A 178 9.93 7.03 -18.31
C ASP A 178 9.77 5.61 -18.90
N GLU A 179 10.83 5.12 -19.56
CA GLU A 179 10.90 3.78 -20.14
C GLU A 179 10.64 2.68 -19.10
N ARG A 180 10.97 2.94 -17.83
CA ARG A 180 10.68 2.07 -16.70
C ARG A 180 9.21 1.69 -16.61
N TRP A 181 8.27 2.54 -17.05
CA TRP A 181 6.83 2.28 -16.96
C TRP A 181 6.25 1.52 -18.15
N ARG A 182 7.07 1.16 -19.14
CA ARG A 182 6.62 0.37 -20.30
C ARG A 182 5.89 -0.89 -19.83
N LYS A 183 4.70 -1.12 -20.37
CA LYS A 183 3.92 -2.33 -20.15
C LYS A 183 4.35 -3.40 -21.16
N PRO A 184 4.41 -4.69 -20.80
CA PRO A 184 4.64 -5.75 -21.76
C PRO A 184 3.54 -5.77 -22.83
N SER A 185 3.92 -6.04 -24.08
CA SER A 185 3.01 -6.18 -25.20
C SER A 185 1.94 -7.24 -24.89
N GLY A 186 0.65 -6.88 -24.98
CA GLY A 186 -0.47 -7.80 -24.75
C GLY A 186 -1.12 -7.77 -23.36
N ILE A 187 -0.56 -7.05 -22.38
CA ILE A 187 -1.20 -6.86 -21.04
C ILE A 187 -2.19 -5.69 -21.04
N LEU A 188 -2.24 -4.92 -22.13
CA LEU A 188 -3.24 -3.88 -22.33
C LEU A 188 -4.59 -4.52 -22.64
N GLY A 189 -5.30 -4.99 -21.61
CA GLY A 189 -6.74 -5.18 -21.70
C GLY A 189 -7.41 -3.91 -22.22
N SER A 190 -8.57 -4.06 -22.86
CA SER A 190 -9.38 -2.96 -23.39
C SER A 190 -9.74 -1.99 -22.26
N SER A 191 -8.89 -1.00 -22.03
CA SER A 191 -9.14 0.06 -21.07
C SER A 191 -10.11 1.06 -21.69
N PRO A 192 -11.07 1.61 -20.92
CA PRO A 192 -11.94 2.70 -21.38
C PRO A 192 -11.17 3.97 -21.78
N CYS A 193 -9.86 4.06 -21.50
CA CYS A 193 -8.99 5.14 -21.95
C CYS A 193 -8.30 4.85 -23.30
N SER A 194 -8.63 3.77 -24.01
CA SER A 194 -8.05 3.47 -25.33
C SER A 194 -8.67 4.24 -26.49
N SER A 195 -9.80 4.93 -26.29
CA SER A 195 -10.34 5.85 -27.28
C SER A 195 -9.64 7.21 -27.13
N SER A 196 -8.66 7.44 -27.98
CA SER A 196 -8.20 8.78 -28.31
C SER A 196 -9.37 9.58 -28.88
N HIS A 197 -9.97 10.46 -28.07
CA HIS A 197 -10.49 11.71 -28.61
C HIS A 197 -9.30 12.67 -28.63
N ASP A 198 -8.48 12.51 -29.66
CA ASP A 198 -7.65 13.59 -30.17
C ASP A 198 -8.53 14.32 -31.19
N ASP A 199 -9.39 15.21 -30.70
CA ASP A 199 -10.00 16.27 -31.49
C ASP A 199 -9.75 17.59 -30.73
N ASP A 200 -9.10 18.51 -31.45
CA ASP A 200 -8.73 19.91 -31.19
C ASP A 200 -7.47 20.23 -30.37
#